data_AF-A0A927JYY9-F1
#
_entry.id   AF-A0A927JYY9-F1
#
_cell.length_a   1.000
_cell.length_b   1.000
_cell.length_c   1.000
_cell.angle_alpha   90.00
_cell.angle_beta   90.00
_cell.angle_gamma   90.00
#
_symmetry.space_group_name_H-M   'P 1'
#
loop_
_entity.id
_entity.type
_entity.pdbx_description
1 polymer ?
#
loop_
_entity_poly.entity_id
_entity_poly.type
_entity_poly.pdbx_seq_one_letter_code
_entity_poly.pdbx_strand_id
1 'polypeptide(L)'
;MSLLLALALLSAGPAYLDDPCRYDRAAMLALSLKAFDQDMTGGWRMLSLKDCTLPAADLIRDWRTAHQATDTILYWHEGQLRAEAGQYAQAIALFRRSYKPADEDAGWGWNLYVDGSIAFLRGDRPELERARAALAVLPPPPELADARGPDGKPTTIQWPMNLNVLDAFRRCWGQSYRAAYRCAPPVRVIQAK
;
A
#
# COMPACT_ATOMS: atom_id res chain seq x y z
N MET A 1 75.13 8.44 -6.27
CA MET A 1 74.23 8.25 -5.12
C MET A 1 72.90 8.91 -5.51
N SER A 2 72.01 8.15 -6.15
CA SER A 2 70.75 8.67 -6.70
C SER A 2 69.60 8.16 -5.85
N LEU A 3 68.86 9.08 -5.22
CA LEU A 3 67.71 8.78 -4.37
C LEU A 3 66.45 8.85 -5.24
N LEU A 4 65.80 7.71 -5.48
CA LEU A 4 64.49 7.63 -6.13
C LEU A 4 63.40 7.84 -5.08
N LEU A 5 62.68 8.96 -5.18
CA LEU A 5 61.46 9.22 -4.41
C LEU A 5 60.28 8.52 -5.11
N ALA A 6 59.76 7.45 -4.50
CA ALA A 6 58.53 6.81 -4.97
C ALA A 6 57.31 7.54 -4.38
N LEU A 7 56.54 8.23 -5.22
CA LEU A 7 55.23 8.78 -4.87
C LEU A 7 54.22 7.63 -4.77
N ALA A 8 53.76 7.33 -3.56
CA ALA A 8 52.64 6.44 -3.33
C ALA A 8 51.33 7.20 -3.63
N LEU A 9 50.68 6.87 -4.74
CA LEU A 9 49.30 7.27 -5.03
C LEU A 9 48.37 6.48 -4.09
N LEU A 10 47.78 7.15 -3.11
CA LEU A 10 46.66 6.60 -2.34
C LEU A 10 45.44 6.51 -3.25
N SER A 11 45.12 5.29 -3.70
CA SER A 11 43.85 4.99 -4.36
C SER A 11 42.72 5.08 -3.32
N ALA A 12 41.98 6.18 -3.31
CA ALA A 12 40.69 6.22 -2.62
C ALA A 12 39.73 5.28 -3.38
N GLY A 13 39.41 4.12 -2.79
CA GLY A 13 38.37 3.24 -3.32
C GLY A 13 37.02 3.95 -3.32
N PRO A 14 36.08 3.57 -4.21
CA PRO A 14 34.74 4.15 -4.22
C PRO A 14 34.08 3.89 -2.87
N ALA A 15 33.65 4.96 -2.20
CA ALA A 15 32.72 4.84 -1.09
C ALA A 15 31.45 4.20 -1.64
N TYR A 16 31.19 2.94 -1.29
CA TYR A 16 29.87 2.35 -1.50
C TYR A 16 28.89 3.19 -0.69
N LEU A 17 28.14 4.06 -1.36
CA LEU A 17 26.97 4.66 -0.76
C LEU A 17 26.03 3.50 -0.41
N ASP A 18 25.72 3.35 0.87
CA ASP A 18 24.72 2.38 1.32
C ASP A 18 23.39 2.67 0.62
N ASP A 19 22.95 1.75 -0.23
CA ASP A 19 21.64 1.82 -0.88
C ASP A 19 20.55 1.76 0.21
N PRO A 20 19.76 2.84 0.42
CA PRO A 20 18.74 2.87 1.47
C PRO A 20 17.65 1.81 1.27
N CYS A 21 17.53 1.29 0.05
CA CYS A 21 16.60 0.24 -0.33
C CYS A 21 17.19 -1.16 -0.20
N ARG A 22 18.41 -1.33 0.31
CA ARG A 22 19.00 -2.63 0.62
C ARG A 22 18.34 -3.24 1.86
N TYR A 23 18.06 -4.54 1.80
CA TYR A 23 17.49 -5.33 2.89
C TYR A 23 17.94 -6.80 2.80
N ASP A 24 17.84 -7.54 3.90
CA ASP A 24 18.04 -8.99 3.88
C ASP A 24 16.78 -9.68 3.34
N ARG A 25 16.81 -10.02 2.04
CA ARG A 25 15.69 -10.68 1.38
C ARG A 25 15.39 -12.06 1.99
N ALA A 26 16.41 -12.83 2.37
CA ALA A 26 16.18 -14.16 2.94
C ALA A 26 15.45 -14.07 4.29
N ALA A 27 15.87 -13.13 5.14
CA ALA A 27 15.19 -12.87 6.40
C ALA A 27 13.75 -12.39 6.20
N MET A 28 13.51 -11.47 5.25
CA MET A 28 12.15 -10.99 4.97
C MET A 28 11.22 -12.11 4.45
N LEU A 29 11.73 -13.00 3.59
CA LEU A 29 10.99 -14.15 3.09
C LEU A 29 10.77 -15.25 4.14
N ALA A 30 11.42 -15.19 5.30
CA ALA A 30 11.18 -16.13 6.40
C ALA A 30 10.14 -15.62 7.42
N LEU A 31 9.66 -14.38 7.28
CA LEU A 31 8.67 -13.80 8.18
C LEU A 31 7.29 -14.45 8.00
N SER A 32 6.56 -14.63 9.11
CA SER A 32 5.14 -14.98 9.06
C SER A 32 4.32 -13.85 8.41
N LEU A 33 3.13 -14.18 7.89
CA LEU A 33 2.23 -13.17 7.31
C LEU A 33 2.03 -11.95 8.21
N LYS A 34 1.80 -12.19 9.51
CA LYS A 34 1.62 -11.10 10.48
C LYS A 34 2.87 -10.22 10.61
N ALA A 35 4.05 -10.81 10.72
CA ALA A 35 5.30 -10.03 10.82
C ALA A 35 5.67 -9.34 9.50
N PHE A 36 5.32 -9.95 8.38
CA PHE A 36 5.58 -9.41 7.05
C PHE A 36 4.64 -8.26 6.67
N ASP A 37 3.35 -8.40 6.97
CA ASP A 37 2.28 -7.53 6.45
C ASP A 37 1.52 -6.72 7.50
N GLN A 38 1.62 -7.04 8.79
CA GLN A 38 0.86 -6.33 9.83
C GLN A 38 1.78 -5.54 10.78
N ASP A 39 3.10 -5.71 10.68
CA ASP A 39 4.06 -4.82 11.34
C ASP A 39 4.12 -3.47 10.60
N MET A 40 3.70 -2.41 11.28
CA MET A 40 3.64 -1.06 10.73
C MET A 40 5.01 -0.40 10.57
N THR A 41 6.06 -0.96 11.18
CA THR A 41 7.43 -0.45 11.14
C THR A 41 8.44 -1.43 10.54
N GLY A 42 8.08 -2.72 10.48
CA GLY A 42 8.88 -3.80 9.92
C GLY A 42 8.32 -4.33 8.59
N GLY A 43 8.62 -5.60 8.31
CA GLY A 43 8.16 -6.31 7.11
C GLY A 43 8.43 -5.54 5.81
N TRP A 44 7.50 -5.58 4.86
CA TRP A 44 7.65 -4.80 3.62
C TRP A 44 7.50 -3.29 3.82
N ARG A 45 6.82 -2.84 4.89
CA ARG A 45 6.57 -1.42 5.15
C ARG A 45 7.85 -0.64 5.43
N MET A 46 8.88 -1.28 5.99
CA MET A 46 10.18 -0.63 6.21
C MET A 46 10.80 -0.05 4.93
N LEU A 47 10.53 -0.67 3.77
CA LEU A 47 10.99 -0.18 2.47
C LEU A 47 10.09 0.96 1.97
N SER A 48 8.78 0.81 2.10
CA SER A 48 7.81 1.85 1.73
C SER A 48 8.05 3.16 2.52
N LEU A 49 8.34 3.06 3.82
CA LEU A 49 8.69 4.19 4.69
C LEU A 49 9.97 4.94 4.26
N LYS A 50 10.85 4.28 3.50
CA LYS A 50 12.07 4.86 2.93
C LYS A 50 11.88 5.33 1.48
N ASP A 51 10.64 5.44 1.01
CA ASP A 51 10.29 5.73 -0.38
C ASP A 51 10.82 4.68 -1.39
N CYS A 52 11.16 3.47 -0.94
CA CYS A 52 11.60 2.35 -1.78
C CYS A 52 10.40 1.58 -2.34
N THR A 53 9.52 2.27 -3.07
CA THR A 53 8.22 1.75 -3.54
C THR A 53 8.35 0.48 -4.40
N LEU A 54 9.23 0.49 -5.41
CA LEU A 54 9.41 -0.66 -6.30
C LEU A 54 10.04 -1.87 -5.60
N PRO A 55 11.15 -1.71 -4.83
CA PRO A 55 11.68 -2.80 -3.99
C PRO A 55 10.65 -3.38 -3.02
N ALA A 56 9.83 -2.53 -2.38
CA ALA A 56 8.77 -2.99 -1.50
C ALA A 56 7.72 -3.84 -2.26
N ALA A 57 7.30 -3.41 -3.45
CA ALA A 57 6.37 -4.17 -4.27
C ALA A 57 6.96 -5.50 -4.75
N ASP A 58 8.25 -5.53 -5.13
CA ASP A 58 8.94 -6.77 -5.49
C ASP A 58 9.05 -7.72 -4.29
N LEU A 59 9.32 -7.20 -3.10
CA LEU A 59 9.34 -8.00 -1.88
C LEU A 59 7.99 -8.64 -1.57
N ILE A 60 6.87 -7.90 -1.70
CA ILE A 60 5.52 -8.45 -1.50
C ILE A 60 5.24 -9.57 -2.50
N ARG A 61 5.55 -9.35 -3.79
CA ARG A 61 5.43 -10.38 -4.82
C ARG A 61 6.18 -11.65 -4.42
N ASP A 62 7.45 -11.47 -4.08
CA ASP A 62 8.35 -12.58 -3.77
C ASP A 62 7.89 -13.36 -2.54
N TRP A 63 7.43 -12.66 -1.49
CA TRP A 63 6.89 -13.28 -0.28
C TRP A 63 5.62 -14.07 -0.60
N ARG A 64 4.65 -13.47 -1.33
CA ARG A 64 3.42 -14.16 -1.74
C ARG A 64 3.73 -15.42 -2.54
N THR A 65 4.66 -15.34 -3.49
CA THR A 65 5.02 -16.49 -4.34
C THR A 65 5.70 -17.59 -3.53
N ALA A 66 6.64 -17.24 -2.64
CA ALA A 66 7.34 -18.21 -1.80
C ALA A 66 6.41 -18.95 -0.83
N HIS A 67 5.39 -18.26 -0.30
CA HIS A 67 4.42 -18.82 0.65
C HIS A 67 3.16 -19.39 0.00
N GLN A 68 3.04 -19.30 -1.34
CA GLN A 68 1.81 -19.61 -2.07
C GLN A 68 0.58 -18.90 -1.49
N ALA A 69 0.77 -17.65 -1.05
CA ALA A 69 -0.21 -16.91 -0.26
C ALA A 69 -1.50 -16.66 -1.06
N THR A 70 -2.63 -16.94 -0.42
CA THR A 70 -3.97 -16.68 -0.95
C THR A 70 -4.61 -15.39 -0.41
N ASP A 71 -3.95 -14.73 0.54
CA ASP A 71 -4.40 -13.49 1.15
C ASP A 71 -4.55 -12.37 0.11
N THR A 72 -5.79 -12.02 -0.21
CA THR A 72 -6.15 -11.01 -1.22
C THR A 72 -5.58 -9.64 -0.90
N ILE A 73 -5.36 -9.34 0.39
CA ILE A 73 -4.79 -8.08 0.85
C ILE A 73 -3.34 -7.87 0.38
N LEU A 74 -2.54 -8.93 0.21
CA LEU A 74 -1.17 -8.78 -0.27
C LEU A 74 -1.14 -8.40 -1.76
N TYR A 75 -2.12 -8.87 -2.55
CA TYR A 75 -2.30 -8.41 -3.92
C TYR A 75 -2.66 -6.92 -3.95
N TRP A 76 -3.51 -6.48 -3.02
CA TRP A 76 -3.83 -5.06 -2.87
C TRP A 76 -2.60 -4.21 -2.52
N HIS A 77 -1.84 -4.58 -1.49
CA HIS A 77 -0.64 -3.82 -1.07
C HIS A 77 0.41 -3.75 -2.18
N GLU A 78 0.68 -4.87 -2.87
CA GLU A 78 1.55 -4.83 -4.04
C GLU A 78 0.99 -3.92 -5.13
N GLY A 79 -0.30 -4.07 -5.47
CA GLY A 79 -0.96 -3.26 -6.50
C GLY A 79 -0.89 -1.77 -6.20
N GLN A 80 -1.03 -1.39 -4.92
CA GLN A 80 -0.94 -0.01 -4.49
C GLN A 80 0.46 0.57 -4.70
N LEU A 81 1.51 -0.16 -4.32
CA LEU A 81 2.90 0.28 -4.55
C LEU A 81 3.23 0.33 -6.04
N ARG A 82 2.74 -0.63 -6.84
CA ARG A 82 2.87 -0.60 -8.30
C ARG A 82 2.17 0.62 -8.90
N ALA A 83 0.98 0.96 -8.40
CA ALA A 83 0.26 2.16 -8.80
C ALA A 83 1.04 3.43 -8.41
N GLU A 84 1.58 3.52 -7.20
CA GLU A 84 2.41 4.65 -6.80
C GLU A 84 3.64 4.84 -7.70
N ALA A 85 4.23 3.74 -8.18
CA ALA A 85 5.36 3.74 -9.10
C ALA A 85 4.98 3.92 -10.59
N GLY A 86 3.70 4.13 -10.91
CA GLY A 86 3.24 4.33 -12.30
C GLY A 86 3.03 3.04 -13.10
N GLN A 87 3.17 1.86 -12.49
CA GLN A 87 2.99 0.55 -13.13
C GLN A 87 1.50 0.15 -13.17
N TYR A 88 0.67 0.96 -13.85
CA TYR A 88 -0.79 0.87 -13.77
C TYR A 88 -1.37 -0.43 -14.33
N ALA A 89 -0.82 -0.97 -15.41
CA ALA A 89 -1.30 -2.24 -15.95
C ALA A 89 -1.14 -3.39 -14.94
N GLN A 90 0.03 -3.45 -14.29
CA GLN A 90 0.32 -4.41 -13.24
C GLN A 90 -0.55 -4.18 -12.01
N ALA A 91 -0.68 -2.93 -11.57
CA ALA A 91 -1.52 -2.54 -10.43
C ALA A 91 -2.98 -2.96 -10.64
N ILE A 92 -3.56 -2.70 -11.82
CA ILE A 92 -4.95 -3.09 -12.15
C ILE A 92 -5.12 -4.62 -12.11
N ALA A 93 -4.14 -5.38 -12.62
CA ALA A 93 -4.19 -6.84 -12.56
C ALA A 93 -4.17 -7.36 -11.11
N LEU A 94 -3.38 -6.72 -10.24
CA LEU A 94 -3.28 -7.05 -8.83
C LEU A 94 -4.54 -6.64 -8.05
N PHE A 95 -5.08 -5.45 -8.29
CA PHE A 95 -6.35 -5.00 -7.71
C PHE A 95 -7.53 -5.92 -8.06
N ARG A 96 -7.57 -6.46 -9.28
CA ARG A 96 -8.57 -7.47 -9.64
C ARG A 96 -8.43 -8.76 -8.84
N ARG A 97 -7.20 -9.15 -8.46
CA ARG A 97 -6.98 -10.32 -7.60
C ARG A 97 -7.30 -10.05 -6.14
N SER A 98 -7.44 -8.80 -5.74
CA SER A 98 -7.82 -8.45 -4.38
C SER A 98 -9.34 -8.39 -4.17
N TYR A 99 -10.17 -8.61 -5.19
CA TYR A 99 -11.62 -8.70 -4.98
C TYR A 99 -11.96 -9.78 -3.94
N LYS A 100 -12.97 -9.50 -3.13
CA LYS A 100 -13.54 -10.44 -2.18
C LYS A 100 -14.75 -11.13 -2.80
N PRO A 101 -14.97 -12.43 -2.51
CA PRO A 101 -16.27 -13.06 -2.69
C PRO A 101 -17.41 -12.20 -2.09
N ALA A 102 -18.61 -12.28 -2.66
CA ALA A 102 -19.72 -11.39 -2.27
C ALA A 102 -20.11 -11.54 -0.79
N ASP A 103 -19.99 -12.74 -0.25
CA ASP A 103 -20.20 -13.09 1.16
C ASP A 103 -19.09 -12.60 2.09
N GLU A 104 -17.86 -12.41 1.58
CA GLU A 104 -16.77 -11.79 2.34
C GLU A 104 -16.78 -10.26 2.24
N ASP A 105 -17.22 -9.71 1.12
CA ASP A 105 -17.41 -8.26 0.97
C ASP A 105 -18.62 -7.79 1.77
N ALA A 106 -19.72 -8.54 1.80
CA ALA A 106 -20.86 -8.45 2.73
C ALA A 106 -21.25 -7.04 3.25
N GLY A 107 -21.24 -6.02 2.37
CA GLY A 107 -21.58 -4.64 2.76
C GLY A 107 -20.43 -3.83 3.39
N TRP A 108 -19.23 -4.40 3.52
CA TRP A 108 -17.98 -3.70 3.87
C TRP A 108 -17.50 -2.74 2.78
N GLY A 109 -17.94 -2.92 1.53
CA GLY A 109 -17.69 -2.01 0.42
C GLY A 109 -16.28 -2.08 -0.15
N TRP A 110 -15.53 -3.14 0.15
CA TRP A 110 -14.19 -3.35 -0.35
C TRP A 110 -14.16 -3.44 -1.88
N ASN A 111 -15.08 -4.19 -2.49
CA ASN A 111 -15.09 -4.33 -3.94
C ASN A 111 -15.41 -3.00 -4.66
N LEU A 112 -16.24 -2.14 -4.05
CA LEU A 112 -16.50 -0.79 -4.57
C LEU A 112 -15.27 0.11 -4.49
N TYR A 113 -14.47 -0.03 -3.42
CA TYR A 113 -13.20 0.66 -3.32
C TYR A 113 -12.19 0.18 -4.38
N VAL A 114 -12.13 -1.13 -4.63
CA VAL A 114 -11.32 -1.72 -5.71
C VAL A 114 -11.76 -1.18 -7.08
N ASP A 115 -13.06 -1.16 -7.36
CA ASP A 115 -13.63 -0.64 -8.61
C ASP A 115 -13.24 0.81 -8.84
N GLY A 116 -13.43 1.68 -7.84
CA GLY A 116 -13.08 3.10 -7.94
C GLY A 116 -11.58 3.32 -8.14
N SER A 117 -10.74 2.51 -7.52
CA SER A 117 -9.28 2.60 -7.67
C SER A 117 -8.82 2.15 -9.06
N ILE A 118 -9.41 1.07 -9.60
CA ILE A 118 -9.15 0.64 -10.98
C ILE A 118 -9.63 1.69 -11.98
N ALA A 119 -10.80 2.27 -11.76
CA ALA A 119 -11.37 3.31 -12.61
C ALA A 119 -10.45 4.53 -12.68
N PHE A 120 -9.93 4.98 -11.54
CA PHE A 120 -8.94 6.05 -11.50
C PHE A 120 -7.69 5.72 -12.32
N LEU A 121 -7.12 4.51 -12.16
CA LEU A 121 -5.94 4.08 -12.93
C LEU A 121 -6.19 3.98 -14.44
N ARG A 122 -7.44 3.75 -14.87
CA ARG A 122 -7.83 3.75 -16.28
C ARG A 122 -8.12 5.13 -16.84
N GLY A 123 -8.20 6.16 -16.01
CA GLY A 123 -8.74 7.46 -16.40
C GLY A 123 -10.25 7.41 -16.69
N ASP A 124 -10.97 6.43 -16.13
CA ASP A 124 -12.41 6.26 -16.30
C ASP A 124 -13.17 7.01 -15.20
N ARG A 125 -13.41 8.30 -15.44
CA ARG A 125 -14.08 9.17 -14.48
C ARG A 125 -15.52 8.72 -14.19
N PRO A 126 -16.36 8.42 -15.20
CA PRO A 126 -17.73 7.94 -14.95
C PRO A 126 -17.77 6.73 -14.02
N GLU A 127 -16.87 5.77 -14.21
CA GLU A 127 -16.82 4.56 -13.38
C GLU A 127 -16.35 4.86 -11.95
N LEU A 128 -15.38 5.76 -11.75
CA LEU A 128 -14.97 6.22 -10.42
C LEU A 128 -16.16 6.85 -9.68
N GLU A 129 -16.93 7.72 -10.35
CA GLU A 129 -18.10 8.37 -9.77
C GLU A 129 -19.19 7.34 -9.39
N ARG A 130 -19.42 6.33 -10.24
CA ARG A 130 -20.37 5.24 -9.97
C ARG A 130 -19.97 4.44 -8.74
N ALA A 131 -18.72 3.98 -8.67
CA ALA A 131 -18.20 3.20 -7.55
C ALA A 131 -18.25 4.00 -6.24
N ARG A 132 -17.85 5.28 -6.29
CA ARG A 132 -17.92 6.19 -5.14
C ARG A 132 -19.36 6.41 -4.67
N ALA A 133 -20.29 6.66 -5.59
CA ALA A 133 -21.69 6.90 -5.25
C ALA A 133 -22.32 5.68 -4.58
N ALA A 134 -22.01 4.47 -5.08
CA ALA A 134 -22.45 3.22 -4.46
C ALA A 134 -21.82 3.02 -3.07
N LEU A 135 -20.52 3.30 -2.90
CA LEU A 135 -19.85 3.16 -1.61
C LEU A 135 -20.45 4.10 -0.56
N ALA A 136 -20.74 5.35 -0.95
CA ALA A 136 -21.19 6.40 -0.05
C ALA A 136 -22.55 6.16 0.61
N VAL A 137 -23.38 5.30 0.03
CA VAL A 137 -24.72 4.99 0.54
C VAL A 137 -24.79 3.66 1.28
N LEU A 138 -23.65 2.96 1.47
CA LEU A 138 -23.64 1.73 2.24
C LEU A 138 -24.00 2.02 3.71
N PRO A 139 -24.93 1.25 4.31
CA PRO A 139 -25.17 1.34 5.74
C PRO A 139 -23.95 0.79 6.51
N PRO A 140 -23.64 1.33 7.70
CA PRO A 140 -22.60 0.74 8.54
C PRO A 140 -22.98 -0.68 8.95
N PRO A 141 -22.07 -1.66 8.85
CA PRO A 141 -22.30 -3.01 9.35
C PRO A 141 -22.63 -2.99 10.86
N PRO A 142 -23.55 -3.83 11.35
CA PRO A 142 -23.90 -3.90 12.77
C PRO A 142 -22.68 -4.13 13.68
N GLU A 143 -21.65 -4.81 13.19
CA GLU A 143 -20.39 -5.08 13.87
C GLU A 143 -19.63 -3.82 14.28
N LEU A 144 -19.89 -2.69 13.62
CA LEU A 144 -19.27 -1.40 13.95
C LEU A 144 -19.95 -0.66 15.10
N ALA A 145 -21.15 -1.07 15.52
CA ALA A 145 -21.90 -0.37 16.57
C ALA A 145 -21.15 -0.31 17.91
N ASP A 146 -20.41 -1.38 18.24
CA ASP A 146 -19.63 -1.52 19.48
C ASP A 146 -18.13 -1.60 19.20
N ALA A 147 -17.66 -0.96 18.11
CA ALA A 147 -16.26 -1.01 17.73
C ALA A 147 -15.34 -0.54 18.87
N ARG A 148 -14.29 -1.33 19.13
CA ARG A 148 -13.28 -1.02 20.15
C ARG A 148 -11.91 -0.87 19.51
N GLY A 149 -11.15 0.11 19.98
CA GLY A 149 -9.76 0.31 19.59
C GLY A 149 -8.85 -0.79 20.14
N PRO A 150 -7.57 -0.82 19.73
CA PRO A 150 -6.57 -1.76 20.26
C PRO A 150 -6.36 -1.68 21.79
N ASP A 151 -6.72 -0.55 22.40
CA ASP A 151 -6.70 -0.32 23.85
C ASP A 151 -7.98 -0.77 24.57
N GLY A 152 -8.93 -1.39 23.83
CA GLY A 152 -10.21 -1.86 24.33
C GLY A 152 -11.27 -0.76 24.53
N LYS A 153 -10.95 0.51 24.24
CA LYS A 153 -11.89 1.63 24.42
C LYS A 153 -12.86 1.74 23.25
N PRO A 154 -14.11 2.20 23.48
CA PRO A 154 -15.04 2.49 22.40
C PRO A 154 -14.42 3.48 21.40
N THR A 155 -14.62 3.19 20.12
CA THR A 155 -14.12 4.03 19.04
C THR A 155 -15.16 4.16 17.95
N THR A 156 -15.20 5.31 17.30
CA THR A 156 -16.00 5.48 16.09
C THR A 156 -15.11 5.26 14.87
N ILE A 157 -15.47 4.27 14.06
CA ILE A 157 -14.87 4.08 12.74
C ILE A 157 -15.61 4.99 11.77
N GLN A 158 -14.86 5.86 11.07
CA GLN A 158 -15.43 6.68 10.02
C GLN A 158 -15.93 5.77 8.90
N TRP A 159 -17.25 5.83 8.65
CA TRP A 159 -17.94 5.01 7.66
C TRP A 159 -18.46 5.87 6.51
N PRO A 160 -18.50 5.37 5.26
CA PRO A 160 -17.90 4.12 4.76
C PRO A 160 -16.37 4.15 4.73
N MET A 161 -15.75 3.00 4.95
CA MET A 161 -14.29 2.88 4.85
C MET A 161 -13.82 3.23 3.43
N ASN A 162 -12.65 3.85 3.32
CA ASN A 162 -12.00 4.23 2.05
C ASN A 162 -12.75 5.25 1.18
N LEU A 163 -13.93 5.74 1.58
CA LEU A 163 -14.65 6.77 0.82
C LEU A 163 -13.81 8.04 0.65
N ASN A 164 -13.02 8.40 1.66
CA ASN A 164 -12.09 9.54 1.63
C ASN A 164 -11.03 9.41 0.50
N VAL A 165 -10.62 8.19 0.16
CA VAL A 165 -9.66 7.92 -0.93
C VAL A 165 -10.33 8.12 -2.28
N LEU A 166 -11.53 7.57 -2.50
CA LEU A 166 -12.26 7.80 -3.76
C LEU A 166 -12.60 9.29 -3.95
N ASP A 167 -12.95 10.00 -2.86
CA ASP A 167 -13.13 11.45 -2.92
C ASP A 167 -11.83 12.19 -3.24
N ALA A 168 -10.67 11.67 -2.82
CA ALA A 168 -9.37 12.24 -3.18
C ALA A 168 -9.04 12.05 -4.66
N PHE A 169 -9.31 10.87 -5.22
CA PHE A 169 -9.19 10.60 -6.65
C PHE A 169 -10.05 11.55 -7.50
N ARG A 170 -11.25 11.89 -7.03
CA ARG A 170 -12.12 12.89 -7.68
C ARG A 170 -11.54 14.30 -7.60
N ARG A 171 -11.07 14.72 -6.42
CA ARG A 171 -10.50 16.07 -6.21
C ARG A 171 -9.19 16.27 -6.98
N CYS A 172 -8.34 15.26 -7.01
CA CYS A 172 -7.02 15.29 -7.63
C CYS A 172 -7.00 14.54 -8.98
N TRP A 173 -8.11 14.62 -9.72
CA TRP A 173 -8.25 13.98 -11.03
C TRP A 173 -7.16 14.44 -12.00
N GLY A 174 -6.61 13.50 -12.76
CA GLY A 174 -5.51 13.75 -13.72
C GLY A 174 -4.11 13.80 -13.11
N GLN A 175 -3.98 13.76 -11.78
CA GLN A 175 -2.67 13.56 -11.14
C GLN A 175 -2.26 12.08 -11.15
N SER A 176 -0.99 11.80 -10.84
CA SER A 176 -0.54 10.42 -10.63
C SER A 176 -1.26 9.79 -9.44
N TYR A 177 -1.37 8.46 -9.43
CA TYR A 177 -1.95 7.72 -8.29
C TYR A 177 -1.33 8.12 -6.96
N ARG A 178 0.01 8.20 -6.87
CA ARG A 178 0.72 8.62 -5.65
C ARG A 178 0.27 9.99 -5.16
N ALA A 179 0.14 10.96 -6.06
CA ALA A 179 -0.28 12.31 -5.69
C ALA A 179 -1.76 12.35 -5.28
N ALA A 180 -2.64 11.71 -6.05
CA ALA A 180 -4.07 11.68 -5.76
C ALA A 180 -4.40 10.91 -4.46
N TYR A 181 -3.70 9.82 -4.18
CA TYR A 181 -3.85 9.05 -2.93
C TYR A 181 -3.44 9.89 -1.72
N ARG A 182 -2.34 10.66 -1.82
CA ARG A 182 -1.89 11.59 -0.78
C ARG A 182 -2.78 12.82 -0.62
N CYS A 183 -3.69 13.10 -1.56
CA CYS A 183 -4.71 14.13 -1.39
C CYS A 183 -5.79 13.74 -0.38
N ALA A 184 -5.90 12.46 0.01
CA ALA A 184 -6.92 12.00 0.95
C ALA A 184 -6.61 12.53 2.35
N PRO A 185 -7.60 13.14 3.06
CA PRO A 185 -7.40 13.44 4.46
C PRO A 185 -7.22 12.12 5.23
N PRO A 186 -6.37 12.10 6.28
CA PRO A 186 -6.22 10.92 7.12
C PRO A 186 -7.58 10.53 7.70
N VAL A 187 -7.88 9.23 7.70
CA VAL A 187 -9.07 8.68 8.33
C VAL A 187 -8.99 8.99 9.81
N ARG A 188 -9.97 9.73 10.34
CA ARG A 188 -9.97 10.11 11.76
C ARG A 188 -10.60 8.99 12.58
N VAL A 189 -9.80 8.39 13.46
CA VAL A 189 -10.32 7.61 14.58
C VAL A 189 -10.81 8.60 15.63
N ILE A 190 -12.12 8.75 15.75
CA ILE A 190 -12.71 9.63 16.78
C ILE A 190 -12.86 8.76 18.03
N GLN A 191 -12.09 9.07 19.08
CA GLN A 191 -12.36 8.52 20.40
C GLN A 191 -13.74 9.00 20.83
N ALA A 192 -14.64 8.05 21.10
CA ALA A 192 -15.89 8.37 21.76
C ALA A 192 -15.54 8.93 23.15
N LYS A 193 -16.10 10.09 23.48
CA LYS A 193 -15.96 10.68 24.83
C LYS A 193 -16.68 9.83 25.86
#